data_AF-A0A956GGM4-F1
#
_entry.id   AF-A0A956GGM4-F1
#
_cell.length_a   1.000
_cell.length_b   1.000
_cell.length_c   1.000
_cell.angle_alpha   90.00
_cell.angle_beta   90.00
_cell.angle_gamma   90.00
#
_symmetry.space_group_name_H-M   'P 1'
#
loop_
_entity.id
_entity.type
_entity.pdbx_description
1 polymer ?
#
loop_
_entity_poly.entity_id
_entity_poly.type
_entity_poly.pdbx_seq_one_letter_code
_entity_poly.pdbx_strand_id
1 'polypeptide(L)'
;MTGRSMLAVLIPSCALLASSGGCSKPRKYKQLTDIPSSAYTVVKKHSNGAFKLIKVKRALWLRGMLIKPTWGDVEAYEDGRLAVAQPAQPVTIDGFKARGGAAVSFDREGKLSTLHLAEPLTVGKVKVPQGAWVRVHDGKVIVASDKKSLRAIFRPNGEQIPTQGPIIEKSSSGAYGGTLAKDAAFGALTCKAGTFVFFAANGKPTVCTLAKEATIGGKQYAANTGLKLDDKGAVTGSYDPNKPPVTLKTKAP
;
A
#
# COMPACT_ATOMS: atom_id res chain seq x y z
N MET A 1 0.86 -38.05 -43.46
CA MET A 1 0.98 -39.08 -42.40
C MET A 1 2.42 -39.06 -41.95
N THR A 2 2.87 -38.71 -40.74
CA THR A 2 2.35 -38.59 -39.36
C THR A 2 3.36 -37.65 -38.66
N GLY A 3 3.05 -36.56 -37.97
CA GLY A 3 2.14 -36.47 -36.83
C GLY A 3 2.82 -36.99 -35.55
N ARG A 4 3.84 -36.30 -35.00
CA ARG A 4 4.35 -36.58 -33.64
C ARG A 4 4.14 -35.36 -32.74
N SER A 5 3.07 -35.42 -31.95
CA SER A 5 2.82 -34.55 -30.81
C SER A 5 3.69 -35.01 -29.63
N MET A 6 4.49 -34.09 -29.06
CA MET A 6 5.06 -34.24 -27.73
C MET A 6 3.96 -33.97 -26.70
N LEU A 7 3.49 -35.04 -26.04
CA LEU A 7 2.64 -34.93 -24.85
C LEU A 7 3.55 -34.82 -23.63
N ALA A 8 3.77 -33.60 -23.13
CA ALA A 8 4.39 -33.38 -21.83
C ALA A 8 3.34 -33.69 -20.75
N VAL A 9 3.44 -34.87 -20.14
CA VAL A 9 2.66 -35.23 -18.95
C VAL A 9 3.26 -34.51 -17.75
N LEU A 10 2.62 -33.43 -17.33
CA LEU A 10 2.84 -32.77 -16.05
C LEU A 10 2.43 -33.72 -14.92
N ILE A 11 3.43 -34.25 -14.22
CA ILE A 11 3.26 -35.00 -12.98
C ILE A 11 2.72 -34.04 -11.91
N PRO A 12 1.59 -34.31 -11.23
CA PRO A 12 1.26 -33.61 -10.01
C PRO A 12 2.14 -34.17 -8.88
N SER A 13 3.20 -33.43 -8.52
CA SER A 13 4.08 -33.71 -7.38
C SER A 13 3.36 -33.54 -6.03
N CYS A 14 2.39 -34.41 -5.76
CA CYS A 14 1.77 -34.55 -4.43
C CYS A 14 1.65 -36.02 -3.97
N ALA A 15 2.23 -36.97 -4.69
CA ALA A 15 2.25 -38.38 -4.32
C ALA A 15 3.70 -38.88 -4.31
N LEU A 16 4.38 -38.71 -3.19
CA LEU A 16 5.35 -39.65 -2.60
C LEU A 16 5.99 -38.94 -1.40
N LEU A 17 5.37 -39.12 -0.23
CA LEU A 17 5.97 -39.06 1.12
C LEU A 17 4.87 -39.47 2.10
N ALA A 18 4.49 -40.74 2.04
CA ALA A 18 3.71 -41.39 3.07
C ALA A 18 4.70 -42.07 4.03
N SER A 19 5.17 -41.33 5.04
CA SER A 19 5.63 -41.92 6.29
C SER A 19 5.33 -40.97 7.46
N SER A 20 4.39 -41.40 8.30
CA SER A 20 4.15 -41.03 9.71
C SER A 20 3.89 -39.57 10.15
N GLY A 21 3.83 -38.58 9.27
CA GLY A 21 3.38 -37.23 9.62
C GLY A 21 2.09 -36.86 8.90
N GLY A 22 0.92 -36.99 9.54
CA GLY A 22 -0.37 -36.69 8.92
C GLY A 22 -0.41 -35.30 8.29
N CYS A 23 -0.34 -35.24 6.95
CA CYS A 23 -0.46 -34.01 6.18
C CYS A 23 -1.94 -33.59 6.16
N SER A 24 -2.41 -33.05 7.28
CA SER A 24 -3.76 -32.50 7.35
C SER A 24 -3.86 -31.30 6.41
N LYS A 25 -4.86 -31.30 5.52
CA LYS A 25 -5.11 -30.17 4.61
C LYS A 25 -5.24 -28.89 5.46
N PRO A 26 -4.63 -27.77 5.05
CA PRO A 26 -4.71 -26.55 5.85
C PRO A 26 -6.17 -26.12 6.01
N ARG A 27 -6.57 -25.75 7.23
CA ARG A 27 -7.94 -25.29 7.53
C ARG A 27 -8.15 -23.87 7.01
N LYS A 28 -9.39 -23.56 6.60
CA LYS A 28 -9.81 -22.25 6.07
C LYS A 28 -10.44 -21.39 7.16
N TYR A 29 -9.97 -20.16 7.25
CA TYR A 29 -10.42 -19.16 8.21
C TYR A 29 -10.74 -17.86 7.46
N LYS A 30 -11.83 -17.21 7.86
CA LYS A 30 -12.22 -15.92 7.29
C LYS A 30 -11.55 -14.78 8.03
N GLN A 31 -11.43 -14.90 9.35
CA GLN A 31 -10.84 -13.90 10.23
C GLN A 31 -9.78 -14.52 11.13
N LEU A 32 -8.93 -13.67 11.71
CA LEU A 32 -7.88 -14.11 12.61
C LEU A 32 -8.44 -14.67 13.92
N THR A 33 -9.55 -14.11 14.38
CA THR A 33 -10.33 -14.54 15.54
C THR A 33 -10.89 -15.95 15.41
N ASP A 34 -11.06 -16.46 14.19
CA ASP A 34 -11.52 -17.83 13.92
C ASP A 34 -10.40 -18.88 14.11
N ILE A 35 -9.14 -18.45 14.18
CA ILE A 35 -7.99 -19.35 14.22
C ILE A 35 -7.87 -19.91 15.64
N PRO A 36 -7.81 -21.24 15.83
CA PRO A 36 -7.60 -21.82 17.15
C PRO A 36 -6.23 -21.43 17.68
N SER A 37 -6.13 -21.09 18.97
CA SER A 37 -4.88 -20.72 19.65
C SER A 37 -3.76 -21.76 19.51
N SER A 38 -4.11 -23.04 19.30
CA SER A 38 -3.15 -24.11 19.01
C SER A 38 -2.40 -23.93 17.68
N ALA A 39 -2.90 -23.11 16.75
CA ALA A 39 -2.30 -22.88 15.45
C ALA A 39 -1.31 -21.70 15.41
N TYR A 40 -1.15 -20.94 16.50
CA TYR A 40 -0.24 -19.79 16.54
C TYR A 40 0.39 -19.55 17.92
N THR A 41 1.39 -18.68 17.96
CA THR A 41 1.93 -18.06 19.18
C THR A 41 1.66 -16.57 19.10
N VAL A 42 1.22 -15.98 20.21
CA VAL A 42 1.08 -14.53 20.33
C VAL A 42 2.45 -13.93 20.60
N VAL A 43 2.90 -13.04 19.73
CA VAL A 43 4.17 -12.32 19.90
C VAL A 43 3.91 -10.99 20.59
N LYS A 44 2.84 -10.28 20.20
CA LYS A 44 2.48 -8.98 20.77
C LYS A 44 0.97 -8.82 20.86
N LYS A 45 0.52 -8.10 21.89
CA LYS A 45 -0.86 -7.65 22.07
C LYS A 45 -0.96 -6.13 21.95
N HIS A 46 -2.15 -5.66 21.60
CA HIS A 46 -2.57 -4.28 21.75
C HIS A 46 -2.89 -3.97 23.22
N SER A 47 -3.05 -2.70 23.55
CA SER A 47 -3.38 -2.24 24.92
C SER A 47 -4.73 -2.78 25.41
N ASN A 48 -5.68 -2.98 24.50
CA ASN A 48 -6.98 -3.59 24.78
C ASN A 48 -6.94 -5.13 24.95
N GLY A 49 -5.75 -5.75 24.90
CA GLY A 49 -5.57 -7.19 25.05
C GLY A 49 -5.75 -8.01 23.77
N ALA A 50 -6.21 -7.41 22.67
CA ALA A 50 -6.31 -8.08 21.37
C ALA A 50 -4.92 -8.43 20.82
N PHE A 51 -4.85 -9.48 19.99
CA PHE A 51 -3.58 -9.88 19.38
C PHE A 51 -3.16 -8.86 18.31
N LYS A 52 -1.93 -8.35 18.43
CA LYS A 52 -1.34 -7.44 17.43
C LYS A 52 -0.50 -8.19 16.43
N LEU A 53 0.29 -9.15 16.91
CA LEU A 53 1.29 -9.87 16.14
C LEU A 53 1.25 -11.33 16.58
N ILE A 54 1.06 -12.23 15.63
CA ILE A 54 1.10 -13.67 15.87
C ILE A 54 2.09 -14.35 14.92
N LYS A 55 2.68 -15.44 15.40
CA LYS A 55 3.49 -16.35 14.58
C LYS A 55 2.71 -17.64 14.37
N VAL A 56 2.47 -18.01 13.13
CA VAL A 56 1.73 -19.25 12.80
C VAL A 56 2.60 -20.48 13.03
N LYS A 57 2.08 -21.49 13.73
CA LYS A 57 2.78 -22.75 14.05
C LYS A 57 2.66 -23.81 12.95
N ARG A 58 1.59 -23.72 12.16
CA ARG A 58 1.29 -24.61 11.03
C ARG A 58 0.70 -23.83 9.87
N ALA A 59 0.74 -24.42 8.69
CA ALA A 59 0.11 -23.79 7.52
C ALA A 59 -1.40 -23.65 7.72
N LEU A 60 -1.95 -22.50 7.33
CA LEU A 60 -3.38 -22.21 7.40
C LEU A 60 -3.84 -21.36 6.22
N TRP A 61 -5.10 -21.48 5.85
CA TRP A 61 -5.72 -20.58 4.88
C TRP A 61 -6.42 -19.45 5.63
N LEU A 62 -6.00 -18.20 5.40
CA LEU A 62 -6.62 -17.01 5.96
C LEU A 62 -7.02 -16.06 4.83
N ARG A 63 -8.31 -15.72 4.72
CA ARG A 63 -8.83 -14.87 3.62
C ARG A 63 -8.39 -15.33 2.22
N GLY A 64 -8.41 -16.64 1.99
CA GLY A 64 -8.00 -17.22 0.69
C GLY A 64 -6.48 -17.22 0.45
N MET A 65 -5.68 -16.84 1.44
CA MET A 65 -4.21 -16.89 1.38
C MET A 65 -3.69 -18.09 2.17
N LEU A 66 -2.81 -18.89 1.56
CA LEU A 66 -2.05 -19.90 2.29
C LEU A 66 -0.92 -19.20 3.05
N ILE A 67 -0.97 -19.21 4.37
CA ILE A 67 0.09 -18.68 5.25
C ILE A 67 0.89 -19.87 5.81
N LYS A 68 2.23 -19.80 5.76
CA LYS A 68 3.12 -20.87 6.22
C LYS A 68 3.97 -20.39 7.42
N PRO A 69 4.36 -21.28 8.36
CA PRO A 69 5.14 -20.91 9.55
C PRO A 69 6.46 -20.18 9.29
N THR A 70 7.07 -20.44 8.14
CA THR A 70 8.34 -19.85 7.72
C THR A 70 8.21 -18.45 7.13
N TRP A 71 6.99 -17.97 6.87
CA TRP A 71 6.73 -16.76 6.09
C TRP A 71 6.04 -15.72 6.97
N GLY A 72 6.85 -15.03 7.76
CA GLY A 72 6.48 -13.81 8.47
C GLY A 72 5.45 -13.97 9.58
N ASP A 73 5.37 -12.93 10.40
CA ASP A 73 4.32 -12.79 11.39
C ASP A 73 3.03 -12.29 10.72
N VAL A 74 1.88 -12.62 11.31
CA VAL A 74 0.58 -12.09 10.90
C VAL A 74 0.19 -10.98 11.87
N GLU A 75 -0.13 -9.81 11.32
CA GLU A 75 -0.54 -8.65 12.13
C GLU A 75 -2.04 -8.43 12.07
N ALA A 76 -2.61 -7.98 13.19
CA ALA A 76 -4.01 -7.63 13.30
C ALA A 76 -4.18 -6.22 13.86
N TYR A 77 -5.30 -5.59 13.50
CA TYR A 77 -5.81 -4.40 14.16
C TYR A 77 -6.36 -4.71 15.55
N GLU A 78 -6.63 -3.67 16.33
CA GLU A 78 -7.18 -3.78 17.69
C GLU A 78 -8.53 -4.49 17.77
N ASP A 79 -9.28 -4.49 16.67
CA ASP A 79 -10.57 -5.18 16.50
C ASP A 79 -10.42 -6.62 15.95
N GLY A 80 -9.18 -7.11 15.79
CA GLY A 80 -8.89 -8.45 15.30
C GLY A 80 -8.94 -8.62 13.77
N ARG A 81 -9.27 -7.56 13.02
CA ARG A 81 -9.18 -7.59 11.55
C ARG A 81 -7.72 -7.77 11.11
N LEU A 82 -7.53 -8.50 10.02
CA LEU A 82 -6.20 -8.74 9.46
C LEU A 82 -5.59 -7.43 8.94
N ALA A 83 -4.40 -7.08 9.42
CA ALA A 83 -3.66 -5.90 9.00
C ALA A 83 -2.53 -6.25 8.01
N VAL A 84 -1.75 -7.30 8.30
CA VAL A 84 -0.62 -7.73 7.45
C VAL A 84 -0.54 -9.25 7.41
N ALA A 85 -0.28 -9.81 6.23
CA ALA A 85 0.03 -11.22 6.05
C ALA A 85 1.06 -11.42 4.93
N GLN A 86 1.70 -12.58 4.90
CA GLN A 86 2.62 -12.98 3.83
C GLN A 86 2.12 -14.26 3.17
N PRO A 87 1.42 -14.19 2.02
CA PRO A 87 0.96 -15.38 1.32
C PRO A 87 2.15 -16.22 0.84
N ALA A 88 2.10 -17.54 1.02
CA ALA A 88 3.17 -18.45 0.63
C ALA A 88 3.31 -18.62 -0.90
N GLN A 89 2.28 -18.27 -1.66
CA GLN A 89 2.21 -18.38 -3.12
C GLN A 89 1.44 -17.19 -3.70
N PRO A 90 1.57 -16.91 -5.02
CA PRO A 90 0.78 -15.86 -5.64
C PRO A 90 -0.72 -16.05 -5.41
N VAL A 91 -1.42 -14.95 -5.14
CA VAL A 91 -2.84 -14.94 -4.79
C VAL A 91 -3.51 -13.68 -5.32
N THR A 92 -4.75 -13.79 -5.80
CA THR A 92 -5.56 -12.64 -6.21
C THR A 92 -6.35 -12.11 -5.02
N ILE A 93 -6.18 -10.83 -4.70
CA ILE A 93 -6.85 -10.11 -3.61
C ILE A 93 -7.40 -8.82 -4.21
N ASP A 94 -8.71 -8.59 -4.08
CA ASP A 94 -9.39 -7.37 -4.58
C ASP A 94 -9.07 -7.04 -6.05
N GLY A 95 -8.90 -8.07 -6.89
CA GLY A 95 -8.57 -7.93 -8.31
C GLY A 95 -7.07 -7.79 -8.62
N PHE A 96 -6.20 -7.72 -7.61
CA PHE A 96 -4.75 -7.62 -7.79
C PHE A 96 -4.05 -8.94 -7.47
N LYS A 97 -3.08 -9.34 -8.31
CA LYS A 97 -2.28 -10.54 -8.09
C LYS A 97 -1.05 -10.23 -7.22
N ALA A 98 -1.12 -10.57 -5.95
CA ALA A 98 -0.04 -10.41 -4.98
C ALA A 98 1.02 -11.51 -5.13
N ARG A 99 2.29 -11.13 -5.04
CA ARG A 99 3.44 -12.03 -5.12
C ARG A 99 3.52 -12.91 -3.88
N GLY A 100 3.65 -14.22 -4.09
CA GLY A 100 3.98 -15.16 -3.02
C GLY A 100 5.30 -14.82 -2.36
N GLY A 101 5.31 -14.83 -1.04
CA GLY A 101 6.48 -14.57 -0.23
C GLY A 101 6.77 -13.09 0.03
N ALA A 102 5.92 -12.18 -0.42
CA ALA A 102 5.98 -10.77 -0.05
C ALA A 102 4.80 -10.41 0.85
N ALA A 103 5.00 -9.48 1.78
CA ALA A 103 3.91 -9.00 2.62
C ALA A 103 2.83 -8.28 1.79
N VAL A 104 1.58 -8.50 2.18
CA VAL A 104 0.41 -7.70 1.79
C VAL A 104 -0.14 -7.04 3.03
N SER A 105 -0.61 -5.79 2.90
CA SER A 105 -1.30 -5.10 3.98
C SER A 105 -2.73 -4.76 3.57
N PHE A 106 -3.60 -4.69 4.56
CA PHE A 106 -4.98 -4.28 4.44
C PHE A 106 -5.18 -2.96 5.17
N ASP A 107 -6.20 -2.19 4.80
CA ASP A 107 -6.67 -1.06 5.60
C ASP A 107 -7.57 -1.54 6.75
N ARG A 108 -8.03 -0.60 7.58
CA ARG A 108 -8.92 -0.95 8.70
C ARG A 108 -10.20 -1.59 8.20
N GLU A 109 -10.73 -1.16 7.06
CA GLU A 109 -11.93 -1.72 6.43
C GLU A 109 -11.71 -3.14 5.87
N GLY A 110 -10.45 -3.61 5.85
CA GLY A 110 -10.07 -4.93 5.38
C GLY A 110 -9.87 -5.00 3.87
N LYS A 111 -9.83 -3.87 3.16
CA LYS A 111 -9.50 -3.80 1.73
C LYS A 111 -7.98 -3.83 1.56
N LEU A 112 -7.52 -4.31 0.41
CA LEU A 112 -6.11 -4.32 0.06
C LEU A 112 -5.52 -2.90 0.03
N SER A 113 -4.45 -2.68 0.79
CA SER A 113 -3.77 -1.39 0.93
C SER A 113 -2.39 -1.39 0.25
N THR A 114 -1.59 -2.44 0.45
CA THR A 114 -0.30 -2.58 -0.24
C THR A 114 0.03 -4.02 -0.59
N LEU A 115 0.82 -4.19 -1.65
CA LEU A 115 1.34 -5.48 -2.09
C LEU A 115 2.59 -5.32 -2.97
N HIS A 116 3.30 -6.42 -3.17
CA HIS A 116 4.20 -6.57 -4.31
C HIS A 116 3.48 -7.34 -5.42
N LEU A 117 3.58 -6.86 -6.66
CA LEU A 117 2.91 -7.49 -7.81
C LEU A 117 3.53 -8.84 -8.18
N ALA A 118 2.68 -9.85 -8.41
CA ALA A 118 3.10 -11.14 -8.94
C ALA A 118 3.37 -11.11 -10.45
N GLU A 119 2.76 -10.18 -11.16
CA GLU A 119 2.87 -10.02 -12.62
C GLU A 119 2.78 -8.52 -12.97
N PRO A 120 3.22 -8.10 -14.17
CA PRO A 120 3.13 -6.70 -14.57
C PRO A 120 1.68 -6.21 -14.61
N LEU A 121 1.47 -4.92 -14.29
CA LEU A 121 0.18 -4.24 -14.33
C LEU A 121 0.31 -2.95 -15.16
N THR A 122 -0.74 -2.57 -15.88
CA THR A 122 -0.80 -1.27 -16.55
C THR A 122 -1.75 -0.34 -15.79
N VAL A 123 -1.28 0.85 -15.44
CA VAL A 123 -2.08 1.91 -14.80
C VAL A 123 -2.04 3.13 -15.71
N GLY A 124 -3.16 3.44 -16.35
CA GLY A 124 -3.21 4.46 -17.40
C GLY A 124 -2.22 4.12 -18.53
N LYS A 125 -1.21 4.98 -18.72
CA LYS A 125 -0.15 4.80 -19.73
C LYS A 125 1.14 4.19 -19.16
N VAL A 126 1.18 3.88 -17.86
CA VAL A 126 2.39 3.42 -17.17
C VAL A 126 2.36 1.91 -17.00
N LYS A 127 3.42 1.23 -17.47
CA LYS A 127 3.65 -0.19 -17.20
C LYS A 127 4.37 -0.34 -15.88
N VAL A 128 3.69 -0.93 -14.91
CA VAL A 128 4.23 -1.29 -13.59
C VAL A 128 4.80 -2.71 -13.68
N PRO A 129 6.11 -2.93 -13.44
CA PRO A 129 6.72 -4.24 -13.61
C PRO A 129 6.31 -5.21 -12.50
N GLN A 130 6.46 -6.51 -12.79
CA GLN A 130 6.38 -7.55 -11.76
C GLN A 130 7.35 -7.26 -10.62
N GLY A 131 6.91 -7.54 -9.39
CA GLY A 131 7.69 -7.33 -8.19
C GLY A 131 7.76 -5.87 -7.72
N ALA A 132 7.17 -4.92 -8.45
CA ALA A 132 6.95 -3.58 -7.95
C ALA A 132 6.07 -3.60 -6.70
N TRP A 133 6.41 -2.76 -5.73
CA TRP A 133 5.53 -2.44 -4.61
C TRP A 133 4.48 -1.44 -5.08
N VAL A 134 3.22 -1.69 -4.74
CA VAL A 134 2.12 -0.79 -5.07
C VAL A 134 1.27 -0.51 -3.85
N ARG A 135 0.76 0.71 -3.79
CA ARG A 135 -0.27 1.13 -2.85
C ARG A 135 -1.60 1.26 -3.58
N VAL A 136 -2.63 0.69 -2.98
CA VAL A 136 -3.99 0.65 -3.47
C VAL A 136 -4.88 1.43 -2.50
N HIS A 137 -5.80 2.22 -3.05
CA HIS A 137 -6.85 2.89 -2.28
C HIS A 137 -8.14 2.83 -3.10
N ASP A 138 -9.23 2.36 -2.49
CA ASP A 138 -10.52 2.13 -3.15
C ASP A 138 -10.39 1.36 -4.48
N GLY A 139 -9.60 0.28 -4.45
CA GLY A 139 -9.39 -0.59 -5.61
C GLY A 139 -8.54 0.02 -6.73
N LYS A 140 -7.91 1.18 -6.49
CA LYS A 140 -7.11 1.89 -7.49
C LYS A 140 -5.66 2.01 -7.05
N VAL A 141 -4.72 1.83 -7.97
CA VAL A 141 -3.30 2.08 -7.70
C VAL A 141 -3.09 3.58 -7.57
N ILE A 142 -2.56 4.02 -6.44
CA ILE A 142 -2.25 5.42 -6.15
C ILE A 142 -0.74 5.68 -6.11
N VAL A 143 0.05 4.65 -5.81
CA VAL A 143 1.52 4.69 -5.85
C VAL A 143 2.03 3.38 -6.42
N ALA A 144 3.00 3.43 -7.32
CA ALA A 144 3.76 2.27 -7.75
C ALA A 144 5.25 2.58 -7.71
N SER A 145 6.03 1.60 -7.26
CA SER A 145 7.46 1.74 -7.19
C SER A 145 8.20 0.42 -7.34
N ASP A 146 9.34 0.46 -8.03
CA ASP A 146 10.28 -0.65 -8.05
C ASP A 146 11.66 -0.24 -7.49
N LYS A 147 12.56 -1.22 -7.43
CA LYS A 147 13.93 -0.99 -6.93
C LYS A 147 14.83 -0.24 -7.91
N LYS A 148 14.45 -0.12 -9.18
CA LYS A 148 15.35 0.29 -10.27
C LYS A 148 15.07 1.71 -10.75
N SER A 149 13.84 1.98 -11.15
CA SER A 149 13.51 3.19 -11.92
C SER A 149 12.08 3.68 -11.76
N LEU A 150 11.12 2.83 -11.41
CA LEU A 150 9.74 3.25 -11.29
C LEU A 150 9.50 3.92 -9.94
N ARG A 151 9.07 5.18 -10.01
CA ARG A 151 8.51 5.97 -8.92
C ARG A 151 7.34 6.76 -9.50
N ALA A 152 6.13 6.19 -9.41
CA ALA A 152 4.94 6.79 -9.99
C ALA A 152 3.88 7.02 -8.92
N ILE A 153 3.31 8.22 -8.95
CA ILE A 153 2.10 8.58 -8.22
C ILE A 153 0.97 8.71 -9.25
N PHE A 154 -0.20 8.19 -8.94
CA PHE A 154 -1.35 8.20 -9.82
C PHE A 154 -2.52 8.94 -9.20
N ARG A 155 -3.26 9.64 -10.04
CA ARG A 155 -4.59 10.15 -9.72
C ARG A 155 -5.59 8.98 -9.66
N PRO A 156 -6.77 9.17 -9.03
CA PRO A 156 -7.82 8.15 -9.01
C PRO A 156 -8.37 7.75 -10.38
N ASN A 157 -8.07 8.48 -11.46
CA ASN A 157 -8.41 8.11 -12.84
C ASN A 157 -7.29 7.30 -13.53
N GLY A 158 -6.19 6.99 -12.84
CA GLY A 158 -5.03 6.28 -13.38
C GLY A 158 -4.01 7.17 -14.10
N GLU A 159 -4.23 8.49 -14.17
CA GLU A 159 -3.26 9.41 -14.77
C GLU A 159 -2.05 9.58 -13.85
N GLN A 160 -0.83 9.48 -14.40
CA GLN A 160 0.38 9.72 -13.65
C GLN A 160 0.54 11.21 -13.31
N ILE A 161 0.81 11.51 -12.04
CA ILE A 161 1.23 12.83 -11.59
C ILE A 161 2.71 13.01 -11.97
N PRO A 162 3.10 14.14 -12.59
CA PRO A 162 4.47 14.34 -13.06
C PRO A 162 5.39 14.65 -11.88
N THR A 163 5.86 13.61 -11.19
CA THR A 163 6.84 13.73 -10.10
C THR A 163 8.26 13.40 -10.57
N GLN A 164 9.24 14.01 -9.92
CA GLN A 164 10.66 13.77 -10.08
C GLN A 164 11.30 13.45 -8.72
N GLY A 165 12.36 12.63 -8.74
CA GLY A 165 13.10 12.25 -7.54
C GLY A 165 12.36 11.22 -6.67
N PRO A 166 12.67 11.16 -5.36
CA PRO A 166 12.12 10.15 -4.46
C PRO A 166 10.65 10.42 -4.13
N ILE A 167 9.88 9.33 -4.00
CA ILE A 167 8.55 9.36 -3.38
C ILE A 167 8.72 9.10 -1.89
N ILE A 168 8.14 9.95 -1.06
CA ILE A 168 8.15 9.81 0.40
C ILE A 168 6.76 9.38 0.86
N GLU A 169 6.71 8.35 1.69
CA GLU A 169 5.53 7.96 2.44
C GLU A 169 5.63 8.44 3.89
N LYS A 170 4.59 9.13 4.36
CA LYS A 170 4.43 9.50 5.76
C LYS A 170 3.72 8.37 6.48
N SER A 171 4.51 7.55 7.18
CA SER A 171 4.09 6.28 7.81
C SER A 171 2.86 6.38 8.72
N SER A 172 2.62 7.51 9.38
CA SER A 172 1.49 7.67 10.31
C SER A 172 0.17 8.08 9.67
N SER A 173 0.19 8.71 8.50
CA SER A 173 -1.03 9.20 7.83
C SER A 173 -1.34 8.47 6.53
N GLY A 174 -0.44 7.59 6.06
CA GLY A 174 -0.53 7.00 4.73
C GLY A 174 -0.43 8.03 3.59
N ALA A 175 -0.05 9.27 3.91
CA ALA A 175 0.17 10.31 2.92
C ALA A 175 1.43 9.98 2.14
N TYR A 176 1.42 10.27 0.85
CA TYR A 176 2.55 10.05 -0.04
C TYR A 176 2.82 11.32 -0.81
N GLY A 177 4.06 11.53 -1.23
CA GLY A 177 4.40 12.77 -1.92
C GLY A 177 5.68 12.66 -2.71
N GLY A 178 5.89 13.65 -3.56
CA GLY A 178 7.08 13.79 -4.38
C GLY A 178 7.25 15.22 -4.86
N THR A 179 8.43 15.52 -5.39
CA THR A 179 8.69 16.81 -6.03
C THR A 179 8.05 16.83 -7.41
N LEU A 180 7.32 17.88 -7.76
CA LEU A 180 6.74 18.00 -9.10
C LEU A 180 7.82 18.32 -10.16
N ALA A 181 7.74 17.66 -11.31
CA ALA A 181 8.59 17.93 -12.47
C ALA A 181 8.08 19.10 -13.32
N LYS A 182 6.77 19.35 -13.28
CA LYS A 182 6.09 20.48 -13.93
C LYS A 182 4.87 20.88 -13.10
N ASP A 183 4.34 22.07 -13.36
CA ASP A 183 3.11 22.52 -12.72
C ASP A 183 1.99 21.50 -12.96
N ALA A 184 1.25 21.19 -11.90
CA ALA A 184 0.21 20.17 -11.94
C ALA A 184 -1.10 20.69 -11.34
N ALA A 185 -2.18 20.56 -12.11
CA ALA A 185 -3.51 20.94 -11.69
C ALA A 185 -4.19 19.81 -10.88
N PHE A 186 -4.91 20.22 -9.83
CA PHE A 186 -5.71 19.41 -8.93
C PHE A 186 -7.02 20.16 -8.62
N GLY A 187 -7.97 20.10 -9.56
CA GLY A 187 -9.19 20.91 -9.49
C GLY A 187 -8.85 22.40 -9.63
N ALA A 188 -9.27 23.22 -8.65
CA ALA A 188 -8.98 24.66 -8.63
C ALA A 188 -7.52 24.99 -8.28
N LEU A 189 -6.74 24.02 -7.79
CA LEU A 189 -5.36 24.23 -7.38
C LEU A 189 -4.40 23.95 -8.53
N THR A 190 -3.37 24.77 -8.68
CA THR A 190 -2.20 24.45 -9.51
C THR A 190 -0.97 24.45 -8.63
N CYS A 191 -0.37 23.28 -8.43
CA CYS A 191 0.83 23.11 -7.63
C CYS A 191 2.08 23.34 -8.47
N LYS A 192 3.06 24.03 -7.90
CA LYS A 192 4.27 24.52 -8.58
C LYS A 192 5.30 23.42 -8.82
N ALA A 193 5.88 23.40 -10.02
CA ALA A 193 7.05 22.62 -10.37
C ALA A 193 8.21 22.88 -9.40
N GLY A 194 9.05 21.85 -9.18
CA GLY A 194 10.21 21.92 -8.29
C GLY A 194 9.86 21.97 -6.80
N THR A 195 8.56 21.98 -6.44
CA THR A 195 8.12 21.95 -5.04
C THR A 195 7.58 20.58 -4.67
N PHE A 196 7.69 20.25 -3.38
CA PHE A 196 7.20 18.99 -2.84
C PHE A 196 5.69 19.06 -2.59
N VAL A 197 4.95 18.04 -3.02
CA VAL A 197 3.51 17.92 -2.81
C VAL A 197 3.21 16.63 -2.06
N PHE A 198 2.43 16.72 -1.00
CA PHE A 198 1.86 15.54 -0.33
C PHE A 198 0.42 15.35 -0.77
N PHE A 199 0.01 14.10 -0.85
CA PHE A 199 -1.33 13.65 -1.22
C PHE A 199 -1.91 12.81 -0.09
N ALA A 200 -3.22 12.98 0.14
CA ALA A 200 -4.02 12.03 0.90
C ALA A 200 -4.21 10.73 0.10
N ALA A 201 -4.72 9.69 0.76
CA ALA A 201 -5.03 8.40 0.11
C ALA A 201 -5.98 8.54 -1.08
N ASN A 202 -6.90 9.51 -1.02
CA ASN A 202 -7.85 9.82 -2.10
C ASN A 202 -7.23 10.56 -3.31
N GLY A 203 -5.91 10.80 -3.30
CA GLY A 203 -5.18 11.47 -4.37
C GLY A 203 -5.30 12.99 -4.39
N LYS A 204 -6.00 13.60 -3.42
CA LYS A 204 -6.05 15.06 -3.28
C LYS A 204 -4.79 15.58 -2.59
N PRO A 205 -4.26 16.75 -2.97
CA PRO A 205 -3.12 17.34 -2.31
C PRO A 205 -3.48 17.75 -0.86
N THR A 206 -2.63 17.39 0.09
CA THR A 206 -2.69 17.83 1.50
C THR A 206 -1.61 18.85 1.83
N VAL A 207 -0.56 18.93 1.00
CA VAL A 207 0.45 20.00 1.04
C VAL A 207 0.80 20.37 -0.39
N CYS A 208 0.77 21.66 -0.71
CA CYS A 208 1.05 22.14 -2.06
C CYS A 208 1.53 23.60 -2.03
N THR A 209 2.59 23.91 -2.80
CA THR A 209 2.95 25.30 -3.09
C THR A 209 2.25 25.75 -4.36
N LEU A 210 1.52 26.86 -4.31
CA LEU A 210 0.78 27.39 -5.45
C LEU A 210 1.69 27.90 -6.56
N ALA A 211 1.43 27.48 -7.80
CA ALA A 211 2.11 28.00 -8.99
C ALA A 211 1.60 29.40 -9.39
N LYS A 212 0.30 29.62 -9.17
CA LYS A 212 -0.42 30.87 -9.45
C LYS A 212 -1.40 31.15 -8.32
N GLU A 213 -1.91 32.37 -8.29
CA GLU A 213 -2.95 32.75 -7.35
C GLU A 213 -4.17 31.81 -7.42
N ALA A 214 -4.75 31.51 -6.25
CA ALA A 214 -5.95 30.69 -6.15
C ALA A 214 -6.90 31.22 -5.07
N THR A 215 -8.21 31.11 -5.33
CA THR A 215 -9.26 31.38 -4.33
C THR A 215 -9.81 30.05 -3.81
N ILE A 216 -9.69 29.83 -2.50
CA ILE A 216 -10.10 28.59 -1.83
C ILE A 216 -10.97 28.96 -0.64
N GLY A 217 -12.21 28.45 -0.60
CA GLY A 217 -13.16 28.79 0.47
C GLY A 217 -13.43 30.29 0.60
N GLY A 218 -13.42 31.04 -0.51
CA GLY A 218 -13.63 32.49 -0.55
C GLY A 218 -12.42 33.34 -0.18
N LYS A 219 -11.29 32.74 0.21
CA LYS A 219 -10.04 33.45 0.51
C LYS A 219 -9.04 33.32 -0.65
N GLN A 220 -8.43 34.45 -1.01
CA GLN A 220 -7.41 34.54 -2.06
C GLN A 220 -6.02 34.24 -1.48
N TYR A 221 -5.23 33.45 -2.19
CA TYR A 221 -3.87 33.06 -1.83
C TYR A 221 -2.95 33.34 -3.01
N ALA A 222 -1.90 34.13 -2.77
CA ALA A 222 -0.94 34.52 -3.80
C ALA A 222 -0.14 33.31 -4.32
N ALA A 223 0.40 33.45 -5.54
CA ALA A 223 1.39 32.52 -6.08
C ALA A 223 2.57 32.35 -5.12
N ASN A 224 3.22 31.18 -5.14
CA ASN A 224 4.29 30.78 -4.22
C ASN A 224 3.88 30.64 -2.75
N THR A 225 2.59 30.70 -2.42
CA THR A 225 2.14 30.37 -1.06
C THR A 225 2.12 28.85 -0.87
N GLY A 226 2.74 28.36 0.20
CA GLY A 226 2.63 26.97 0.64
C GLY A 226 1.34 26.77 1.42
N LEU A 227 0.55 25.76 1.08
CA LEU A 227 -0.73 25.46 1.72
C LEU A 227 -0.69 24.09 2.38
N LYS A 228 -1.33 24.00 3.55
CA LYS A 228 -1.77 22.75 4.19
C LYS A 228 -3.27 22.62 4.00
N LEU A 229 -3.69 21.47 3.50
CA LEU A 229 -5.07 21.17 3.14
C LEU A 229 -5.54 19.94 3.91
N ASP A 230 -6.80 19.93 4.34
CA ASP A 230 -7.44 18.70 4.82
C ASP A 230 -7.87 17.79 3.65
N ASP A 231 -8.39 16.61 3.97
CA ASP A 231 -8.82 15.62 2.95
C ASP A 231 -10.03 16.08 2.10
N LYS A 232 -10.70 17.16 2.51
CA LYS A 232 -11.78 17.81 1.76
C LYS A 232 -11.25 18.90 0.83
N GLY A 233 -10.01 19.35 1.04
CA GLY A 233 -9.35 20.41 0.28
C GLY A 233 -9.50 21.79 0.92
N ALA A 234 -9.96 21.89 2.17
CA ALA A 234 -10.02 23.15 2.90
C ALA A 234 -8.63 23.51 3.45
N VAL A 235 -8.31 24.81 3.45
CA VAL A 235 -7.02 25.29 3.96
C VAL A 235 -7.01 25.25 5.48
N THR A 236 -6.11 24.45 6.04
CA THR A 236 -5.86 24.34 7.50
C THR A 236 -4.66 25.17 7.94
N GLY A 237 -3.84 25.61 6.98
CA GLY A 237 -2.73 26.53 7.24
C GLY A 237 -2.04 26.98 5.96
N SER A 238 -1.26 28.06 6.07
CA SER A 238 -0.42 28.56 4.99
C SER A 238 0.98 28.90 5.52
N TYR A 239 1.99 28.81 4.68
CA TYR A 239 3.37 29.13 4.99
C TYR A 239 4.07 29.72 3.77
N ASP A 240 5.12 30.49 4.02
CA ASP A 240 6.03 30.97 2.98
C ASP A 240 7.09 29.88 2.75
N PRO A 241 7.12 29.22 1.58
CA PRO A 241 8.07 28.14 1.30
C PRO A 241 9.52 28.63 1.20
N ASN A 242 9.75 29.95 1.06
CA ASN A 242 11.08 30.55 1.01
C ASN A 242 11.56 31.00 2.40
N LYS A 243 10.70 31.01 3.41
CA LYS A 243 11.12 31.29 4.80
C LYS A 243 11.47 29.97 5.49
N PRO A 244 12.62 29.90 6.17
CA PRO A 244 12.92 28.74 7.00
C PRO A 244 11.78 28.53 8.02
N PRO A 245 11.46 27.28 8.39
CA PRO A 245 10.45 27.03 9.41
C PRO A 245 10.83 27.83 10.65
N VAL A 246 9.91 28.69 11.11
CA VAL A 246 10.11 29.47 12.33
C VAL A 246 10.39 28.46 13.43
N THR A 247 11.62 28.45 13.95
CA THR A 247 12.00 27.60 15.07
C THR A 247 11.00 27.85 16.18
N LEU A 248 10.13 26.88 16.45
CA LEU A 248 9.25 26.93 17.60
C LEU A 248 10.19 27.04 18.81
N LYS A 249 10.24 28.22 19.43
CA LYS A 249 10.91 28.38 20.72
C LYS A 249 10.19 27.43 21.67
N THR A 250 10.76 26.27 21.92
CA THR A 250 10.38 25.43 23.04
C THR A 250 10.54 26.30 24.27
N LYS A 251 9.41 26.67 24.87
CA LYS A 251 9.40 27.22 26.21
C LYS A 251 10.03 26.13 27.09
N ALA A 252 11.22 26.40 27.61
CA ALA A 252 11.87 25.54 28.59
C ALA A 252 10.93 25.39 29.82
N PRO A 253 11.00 24.24 30.52
CA PRO A 253 10.04 23.85 31.56
C PRO A 253 9.83 24.90 32.65
#